data_AF-A0AAJ5WPE5-F1
#
_entry.id   AF-A0AAJ5WPE5-F1
#
_cell.length_a   1.000
_cell.length_b   1.000
_cell.length_c   1.000
_cell.angle_alpha   90.00
_cell.angle_beta   90.00
_cell.angle_gamma   90.00
#
_symmetry.space_group_name_H-M   'P 1'
#
loop_
_entity.id
_entity.type
_entity.pdbx_description
1 polymer ?
#
loop_
_entity_poly.entity_id
_entity_poly.type
_entity_poly.pdbx_seq_one_letter_code
_entity_poly.pdbx_strand_id
1 'polypeptide(L)' 'METLHSIKSDLVRTADHLEKLSQAMSGHARFMEARGSSQSEVDVTAHIRSIDGVADELRSVAAKIDGIVS' A
#
# COMPACT_ATOMS: atom_id res chain seq x y z
N MET A 1 4.18 20.06 18.27
CA MET A 1 4.40 18.61 18.05
C MET A 1 3.13 17.86 17.67
N GLU A 2 1.94 18.32 18.06
CA GLU A 2 0.64 17.71 17.72
C GLU A 2 0.44 17.47 16.21
N THR A 3 0.75 18.46 15.36
CA THR A 3 0.64 18.32 13.89
C THR A 3 1.51 17.18 13.34
N LEU A 4 2.71 16.99 13.88
CA LEU A 4 3.63 15.96 13.42
C LEU A 4 3.15 14.56 13.84
N HIS A 5 2.54 14.45 15.02
CA HIS A 5 1.86 13.23 15.46
C HIS A 5 0.66 12.88 14.58
N SER A 6 -0.16 13.86 14.21
CA SER A 6 -1.30 13.64 13.30
C SER A 6 -0.82 13.19 11.92
N ILE A 7 0.22 13.84 11.36
CA ILE A 7 0.82 13.43 10.08
C ILE A 7 1.35 12.00 10.16
N LYS A 8 2.08 11.62 11.23
CA LYS A 8 2.54 10.24 11.44
C LYS A 8 1.36 9.25 11.41
N SER A 9 0.29 9.55 12.16
CA SER A 9 -0.88 8.69 12.24
C SER A 9 -1.56 8.52 10.86
N ASP A 10 -1.68 9.61 10.10
CA ASP A 10 -2.29 9.58 8.77
C ASP A 10 -1.44 8.80 7.76
N LEU A 11 -0.11 8.92 7.81
CA LEU A 11 0.80 8.12 6.98
C LEU A 11 0.65 6.63 7.25
N VAL A 12 0.64 6.21 8.52
CA VAL A 12 0.46 4.82 8.91
C VAL A 12 -0.91 4.30 8.46
N ARG A 13 -1.98 5.05 8.72
CA ARG A 13 -3.34 4.67 8.30
C ARG A 13 -3.45 4.51 6.79
N THR A 14 -2.81 5.40 6.04
CA THR A 14 -2.82 5.35 4.57
C THR A 14 -2.06 4.12 4.07
N ALA A 15 -0.90 3.80 4.65
CA ALA A 15 -0.16 2.58 4.32
C ALA A 15 -1.00 1.31 4.57
N ASP A 16 -1.71 1.24 5.70
CA ASP A 16 -2.58 0.11 6.03
C ASP A 16 -3.77 -0.03 5.08
N HIS A 17 -4.32 1.08 4.59
CA HIS A 17 -5.36 1.06 3.57
C HIS A 17 -4.83 0.56 2.22
N LEU A 18 -3.63 0.99 1.82
CA LEU A 18 -2.97 0.53 0.60
C LEU A 18 -2.66 -0.97 0.65
N GLU A 19 -2.21 -1.48 1.80
CA GLU A 19 -1.97 -2.92 1.98
C GLU A 19 -3.27 -3.73 1.84
N LYS A 20 -4.37 -3.28 2.46
CA LYS A 20 -5.68 -3.94 2.29
C LYS A 20 -6.16 -3.93 0.85
N LEU A 21 -5.92 -2.83 0.13
CA LEU A 21 -6.25 -2.72 -1.29
C LEU A 21 -5.42 -3.69 -2.13
N SER A 22 -4.11 -3.74 -1.90
CA SER A 22 -3.18 -4.68 -2.54
C SER A 22 -3.60 -6.14 -2.32
N GLN A 23 -3.97 -6.52 -1.09
CA GLN A 23 -4.47 -7.86 -0.77
C GLN A 23 -5.76 -8.20 -1.52
N ALA A 24 -6.72 -7.28 -1.57
CA ALA A 24 -7.97 -7.46 -2.31
C ALA A 24 -7.72 -7.62 -3.81
N MET A 25 -6.87 -6.77 -4.40
CA MET A 25 -6.48 -6.84 -5.81
C MET A 25 -5.73 -8.14 -6.12
N SER A 26 -4.87 -8.61 -5.22
CA SER A 26 -4.17 -9.89 -5.36
C SER A 26 -5.12 -11.09 -5.35
N GLY A 27 -6.21 -11.03 -4.58
CA GLY A 27 -7.27 -12.02 -4.63
C GLY A 27 -8.00 -12.02 -5.98
N HIS A 28 -8.31 -10.82 -6.48
CA HIS A 28 -8.97 -10.65 -7.77
C HIS A 28 -8.10 -11.13 -8.95
N ALA A 29 -6.81 -10.77 -8.96
CA ALA A 29 -5.86 -11.20 -9.99
C ALA A 29 -5.76 -12.73 -10.07
N ARG A 30 -5.60 -13.40 -8.92
CA ARG A 30 -5.58 -14.88 -8.83
C ARG A 30 -6.87 -15.51 -9.33
N PHE A 31 -8.02 -14.91 -9.00
CA PHE A 31 -9.32 -15.38 -9.49
C PHE A 31 -9.44 -15.27 -11.02
N MET A 32 -8.99 -14.15 -11.60
CA MET A 32 -9.01 -13.95 -13.05
C MET A 32 -8.08 -14.90 -13.80
N GLU A 33 -6.88 -15.14 -13.26
CA GLU A 33 -5.91 -16.11 -13.79
C GLU A 33 -6.49 -17.53 -13.81
N ALA A 34 -7.09 -17.98 -12.70
CA ALA A 34 -7.72 -19.30 -12.61
C ALA A 34 -8.90 -19.49 -13.58
N ARG A 35 -9.55 -18.40 -14.00
CA ARG A 35 -10.67 -18.42 -14.95
C ARG A 35 -10.22 -18.44 -16.41
N GLY A 36 -8.91 -18.43 -16.69
CA GLY A 36 -8.39 -18.36 -18.04
C GLY A 36 -8.76 -17.07 -18.76
N SER A 37 -9.07 -16.01 -18.01
CA SER A 37 -9.30 -14.69 -18.60
C SER A 37 -7.99 -14.24 -19.23
N SER A 38 -8.02 -13.96 -20.54
CA SER A 38 -6.88 -13.33 -21.21
C SER A 38 -6.47 -12.10 -20.41
N GLN A 39 -5.19 -12.03 -20.04
CA GLN A 39 -4.61 -10.87 -19.36
C GLN A 39 -5.09 -9.60 -20.05
N SER A 40 -5.75 -8.73 -19.28
CA SER A 40 -6.07 -7.37 -19.71
C SER A 40 -4.77 -6.65 -20.09
N GLU A 41 -4.82 -5.65 -20.98
CA GLU A 41 -3.65 -4.79 -21.29
C GLU A 41 -3.02 -4.16 -20.03
N VAL A 42 -3.77 -4.13 -18.93
CA VAL A 42 -3.30 -3.66 -17.63
C VAL A 42 -2.62 -4.79 -16.85
N ASP A 43 -1.32 -4.66 -16.61
CA ASP A 43 -0.58 -5.50 -15.68
C ASP A 43 -0.95 -5.17 -14.23
N VAL A 44 -2.05 -5.79 -13.77
CA VAL A 44 -2.55 -5.67 -12.39
C VAL A 44 -1.49 -6.08 -11.37
N THR A 45 -0.62 -7.04 -11.70
CA THR A 45 0.45 -7.51 -10.80
C THR A 45 1.50 -6.42 -10.60
N ALA A 46 1.88 -5.72 -11.67
CA ALA A 46 2.78 -4.56 -11.55
C ALA A 46 2.15 -3.44 -10.70
N HIS A 47 0.84 -3.21 -10.82
CA HIS A 47 0.15 -2.19 -10.03
C HIS A 47 0.09 -2.56 -8.55
N ILE A 48 -0.17 -3.84 -8.22
CA ILE A 48 -0.12 -4.36 -6.85
C ILE A 48 1.26 -4.10 -6.22
N ARG A 49 2.35 -4.44 -6.93
CA ARG A 49 3.72 -4.19 -6.45
C ARG A 49 4.00 -2.70 -6.23
N SER A 50 3.49 -1.84 -7.11
CA SER A 50 3.62 -0.39 -6.93
C SER A 50 2.89 0.11 -5.70
N ILE A 51 1.69 -0.44 -5.39
CA ILE A 51 0.92 -0.10 -4.19
C ILE A 51 1.69 -0.52 -2.93
N ASP A 52 2.24 -1.75 -2.92
CA ASP A 52 3.05 -2.26 -1.81
C ASP A 52 4.26 -1.35 -1.54
N GLY A 53 4.98 -0.95 -2.60
CA GLY A 53 6.12 -0.03 -2.49
C GLY A 53 5.76 1.32 -1.87
N VAL A 54 4.62 1.91 -2.28
CA VAL A 54 4.15 3.18 -1.68
C VAL A 54 3.76 2.99 -0.21
N ALA A 55 3.14 1.87 0.16
CA ALA A 55 2.81 1.59 1.55
C ALA A 55 4.08 1.50 2.43
N ASP A 56 5.14 0.87 1.92
CA ASP A 56 6.42 0.79 2.61
C ASP A 56 7.11 2.15 2.74
N GLU A 57 7.06 2.99 1.71
CA GLU A 57 7.58 4.36 1.76
C GLU A 57 6.86 5.20 2.82
N LEU A 58 5.53 5.14 2.89
CA LEU A 58 4.74 5.84 3.89
C LEU A 58 5.12 5.43 5.32
N ARG A 59 5.32 4.12 5.55
CA ARG A 59 5.79 3.60 6.84
C ARG A 59 7.20 4.05 7.18
N SER A 60 8.10 4.08 6.19
CA SER A 60 9.47 4.58 6.36
C SER A 60 9.49 6.06 6.76
N VAL A 61 8.65 6.90 6.13
CA VAL A 61 8.51 8.31 6.50
C VAL A 61 7.91 8.46 7.91
N ALA A 62 6.88 7.69 8.24
CA ALA A 62 6.29 7.70 9.59
C ALA A 62 7.31 7.29 10.68
N ALA A 63 8.16 6.31 10.41
CA ALA A 63 9.23 5.89 11.32
C ALA A 63 10.31 6.97 11.51
N LYS A 64 10.67 7.69 10.45
CA LYS A 64 11.59 8.84 10.54
C LYS A 64 11.00 9.96 11.39
N ILE A 65 9.69 10.22 11.28
CA ILE A 65 9.01 11.20 12.14
C ILE A 65 9.07 10.76 13.61
N ASP A 66 8.92 9.47 13.89
CA ASP A 66 9.02 8.94 15.26
C ASP A 66 10.39 9.22 15.88
N GLY A 67 11.46 9.04 15.10
CA GLY A 67 12.83 9.36 15.52
C GLY A 67 13.11 10.86 15.71
N ILE A 68 12.26 11.75 15.18
CA ILE A 68 12.36 13.21 15.39
C ILE A 68 11.58 13.65 16.65
N VAL A 69 10.57 12.88 17.03
CA VAL A 69 9.66 13.19 18.16
C VAL A 69 10.06 12.49 19.46
N SER A 70 10.99 11.51 19.37
CA SER A 70 11.62 10.82 20.52
C SER A 70 12.64 11.70 21.23
#